data_AF-A0A7C2QI20-F1
#
_entry.id   AF-A0A7C2QI20-F1
#
_cell.length_a   1.000
_cell.length_b   1.000
_cell.length_c   1.000
_cell.angle_alpha   90.00
_cell.angle_beta   90.00
_cell.angle_gamma   90.00
#
_symmetry.space_group_name_H-M   'P 1'
#
loop_
_entity.id
_entity.type
_entity.pdbx_description
1 polymer ?
#
loop_
_entity_poly.entity_id
_entity_poly.type
_entity_poly.pdbx_seq_one_letter_code
_entity_poly.pdbx_strand_id
1 'polypeptide(L)'
;MPALAYIERLKRKEKKSKGEISFLRDKRVTTFQKILCTAKTSHPKLQVLLRIVEEQLSNKEDSLIIIFVQYRDTINTVLETLEKGEIKALRFVGQANRENEKGMSQKHQTEALETFRNRRVNVLVASSVAEEGLDIPKVDLVIFYEPVPSEIRAIQRRGRTGRSAMGKVIILIADGTKDEAYYFAEIAREKKMRNFVRWLGRRVG
;
A
#
# COMPACT_ATOMS: atom_id res chain seq x y z
N MET A 1 9.58 -6.38 11.21
CA MET A 1 9.65 -6.80 9.79
C MET A 1 8.44 -7.65 9.43
N PRO A 2 7.73 -7.34 8.33
CA PRO A 2 6.47 -8.03 7.94
C PRO A 2 6.61 -9.55 7.79
N ALA A 3 7.69 -10.04 7.18
CA ALA A 3 7.91 -11.47 6.97
C ALA A 3 8.11 -12.24 8.29
N LEU A 4 8.86 -11.68 9.24
CA LEU A 4 9.04 -12.28 10.56
C LEU A 4 7.72 -12.27 11.35
N ALA A 5 7.02 -11.13 11.35
CA ALA A 5 5.72 -10.99 12.00
C ALA A 5 4.67 -11.97 11.43
N TYR A 6 4.69 -12.21 10.12
CA TYR A 6 3.85 -13.22 9.48
C TYR A 6 4.13 -14.63 10.00
N ILE A 7 5.40 -15.03 10.08
CA ILE A 7 5.74 -16.37 10.57
C ILE A 7 5.47 -16.50 12.07
N GLU A 8 5.71 -15.46 12.87
CA GLU A 8 5.32 -15.43 14.28
C GLU A 8 3.80 -15.56 14.46
N ARG A 9 3.02 -14.84 13.64
CA ARG A 9 1.56 -14.96 13.62
C ARG A 9 1.13 -16.37 13.26
N LEU A 10 1.72 -16.96 12.22
CA LEU A 10 1.47 -18.36 11.87
C LEU A 10 1.80 -19.30 13.02
N LYS A 11 2.89 -19.09 13.78
CA LYS A 11 3.23 -19.91 14.95
C LYS A 11 2.19 -19.80 16.07
N ARG A 12 1.67 -18.60 16.33
CA ARG A 12 0.69 -18.32 17.39
C ARG A 12 -0.73 -18.80 17.08
N LYS A 13 -1.07 -19.03 15.81
CA LYS A 13 -2.40 -19.51 15.39
C LYS A 13 -2.76 -20.85 16.04
N GLU A 14 -3.88 -20.94 16.76
CA GLU A 14 -4.29 -22.17 17.50
C GLU A 14 -4.58 -23.35 16.55
N LYS A 15 -5.42 -23.13 15.53
CA LYS A 15 -5.74 -24.14 14.52
C LYS A 15 -4.94 -23.88 13.24
N LYS A 16 -3.99 -24.76 12.94
CA LYS A 16 -3.16 -24.70 11.73
C LYS A 16 -3.56 -25.80 10.75
N SER A 17 -3.65 -25.45 9.47
CA SER A 17 -3.83 -26.41 8.37
C SER A 17 -2.59 -27.31 8.20
N LYS A 18 -2.75 -28.46 7.54
CA LYS A 18 -1.63 -29.37 7.22
C LYS A 18 -0.52 -28.65 6.44
N GLY A 19 -0.89 -27.74 5.54
CA GLY A 19 0.05 -26.92 4.77
C GLY A 19 0.84 -25.94 5.64
N GLU A 20 0.18 -25.25 6.58
CA GLU A 20 0.85 -24.34 7.51
C GLU A 20 1.80 -25.08 8.46
N ILE A 21 1.43 -26.28 8.93
CA ILE A 21 2.29 -27.12 9.76
C ILE A 21 3.53 -27.57 8.97
N SER A 22 3.34 -28.02 7.73
CA SER A 22 4.44 -28.41 6.84
C SER A 22 5.37 -27.23 6.55
N PHE A 23 4.82 -26.06 6.25
CA PHE A 23 5.58 -24.83 6.03
C PHE A 23 6.43 -24.46 7.24
N LEU A 24 5.87 -24.47 8.46
CA LEU A 24 6.61 -24.13 9.68
C LEU A 24 7.72 -25.13 10.04
N ARG A 25 7.60 -26.40 9.60
CA ARG A 25 8.62 -27.44 9.81
C ARG A 25 9.69 -27.48 8.72
N ASP A 26 9.49 -26.75 7.62
CA ASP A 26 10.44 -26.71 6.53
C ASP A 26 11.76 -26.09 7.01
N LYS A 27 12.88 -26.79 6.76
CA LYS A 27 14.22 -26.32 7.12
C LYS A 27 14.52 -24.97 6.48
N ARG A 28 14.05 -24.72 5.25
CA ARG A 28 14.21 -23.45 4.54
C ARG A 28 13.53 -22.31 5.28
N VAL A 29 12.32 -22.53 5.81
CA VAL A 29 11.59 -21.53 6.58
C VAL A 29 12.29 -21.25 7.91
N THR A 30 12.79 -22.29 8.58
CA THR A 30 13.55 -22.12 9.83
C THR A 30 14.87 -21.38 9.61
N THR A 31 15.62 -21.71 8.55
CA THR A 31 16.84 -21.01 8.16
C THR A 31 16.55 -19.56 7.76
N PHE A 32 15.49 -19.33 6.98
CA PHE A 32 15.03 -17.99 6.61
C PHE A 32 14.69 -17.14 7.84
N GLN A 33 13.99 -17.69 8.84
CA GLN A 33 13.74 -16.99 10.10
C GLN A 33 15.03 -16.58 10.82
N LYS A 34 16.01 -17.50 10.91
CA LYS A 34 17.31 -17.18 11.54
C LYS A 34 18.01 -16.06 10.79
N ILE A 35 18.07 -16.15 9.47
CA ILE A 35 18.64 -15.10 8.61
C ILE A 35 17.91 -13.77 8.83
N LEU A 36 16.57 -13.76 8.86
CA LEU A 36 15.79 -12.56 9.10
C LEU A 36 16.01 -11.93 10.48
N CYS A 37 16.24 -12.74 11.52
CA CYS A 37 16.55 -12.21 12.85
C CYS A 37 17.96 -11.60 12.90
N THR A 38 18.92 -12.16 12.16
CA THR A 38 20.32 -11.69 12.13
C THR A 38 20.50 -10.50 11.19
N ALA A 39 19.88 -10.54 10.01
CA ALA A 39 19.85 -9.46 9.06
C ALA A 39 18.83 -8.43 9.55
N LYS A 40 19.25 -7.48 10.39
CA LYS A 40 18.46 -6.28 10.76
C LYS A 40 18.17 -5.34 9.56
N THR A 41 18.03 -5.88 8.36
CA THR A 41 17.92 -5.13 7.10
C THR A 41 16.47 -4.89 6.71
N SER A 42 16.05 -3.64 6.78
CA SER A 42 14.78 -3.17 6.23
C SER A 42 14.67 -3.47 4.74
N HIS A 43 13.46 -3.72 4.24
CA HIS A 43 13.21 -3.88 2.80
C HIS A 43 13.71 -2.63 2.03
N PRO A 44 14.40 -2.76 0.88
CA PRO A 44 14.98 -1.62 0.16
C PRO A 44 13.95 -0.56 -0.25
N LYS A 45 12.73 -0.99 -0.60
CA LYS A 45 11.60 -0.07 -0.87
C LYS A 45 11.31 0.92 0.26
N LEU A 46 11.58 0.60 1.52
CA LEU A 46 11.33 1.50 2.65
C LEU A 46 12.30 2.70 2.64
N GLN A 47 13.56 2.48 2.29
CA GLN A 47 14.55 3.54 2.16
C GLN A 47 14.24 4.44 0.96
N VAL A 48 13.87 3.83 -0.17
CA VAL A 48 13.43 4.57 -1.36
C VAL A 48 12.17 5.38 -1.08
N LEU A 49 11.20 4.79 -0.36
CA LEU A 49 9.97 5.47 0.03
C LEU A 49 10.26 6.70 0.90
N LEU A 50 11.07 6.53 1.95
CA LEU A 50 11.44 7.63 2.85
C LEU A 50 12.08 8.78 2.07
N ARG A 51 13.09 8.46 1.24
CA ARG A 51 13.78 9.44 0.39
C ARG A 51 12.81 10.21 -0.51
N ILE A 52 11.87 9.52 -1.18
CA ILE A 52 10.90 10.18 -2.06
C ILE A 52 10.01 11.14 -1.27
N VAL A 53 9.58 10.74 -0.06
CA VAL A 53 8.74 11.58 0.81
C VAL A 53 9.53 12.79 1.30
N GLU A 54 10.77 12.61 1.74
CA GLU A 54 11.67 13.70 2.16
C GLU A 54 11.94 14.69 1.03
N GLU A 55 12.25 14.20 -0.17
CA GLU A 55 12.45 15.04 -1.37
C GLU A 55 11.18 15.82 -1.70
N GLN A 56 10.00 15.20 -1.61
CA GLN A 56 8.73 15.89 -1.88
C GLN A 56 8.44 16.98 -0.85
N LEU A 57 8.62 16.71 0.44
CA LEU A 57 8.36 17.66 1.52
C LEU A 57 9.42 18.78 1.56
N SER A 58 10.66 18.49 1.17
CA SER A 58 11.71 19.51 1.04
C SER A 58 11.44 20.48 -0.12
N ASN A 59 10.86 19.98 -1.22
CA ASN A 59 10.46 20.83 -2.35
C ASN A 59 9.17 21.63 -2.08
N LYS A 60 8.25 21.05 -1.30
CA LYS A 60 6.98 21.67 -0.93
C LYS A 60 6.55 21.16 0.45
N GLU A 61 6.80 21.95 1.49
CA GLU A 61 6.55 21.59 2.89
C GLU A 61 5.07 21.26 3.16
N ASP A 62 4.15 21.97 2.50
CA ASP A 62 2.71 21.75 2.63
C ASP A 62 2.15 20.67 1.69
N SER A 63 3.02 19.91 1.01
CA SER A 63 2.63 18.87 0.05
C SER A 63 1.82 17.77 0.74
N LEU A 64 0.69 17.41 0.14
CA LEU A 64 -0.11 16.27 0.61
C LEU A 64 0.30 14.99 -0.13
N ILE A 65 0.58 13.93 0.63
CA ILE A 65 1.11 12.67 0.13
C ILE A 65 0.24 11.52 0.63
N ILE A 66 -0.14 10.61 -0.28
CA ILE A 66 -0.83 9.37 0.09
C ILE A 66 0.02 8.18 -0.34
N ILE A 67 0.22 7.25 0.59
CA ILE A 67 0.97 6.01 0.40
C ILE A 67 -0.02 4.85 0.50
N PHE A 68 -0.25 4.17 -0.61
CA PHE A 68 -1.05 2.95 -0.65
C PHE A 68 -0.18 1.72 -0.43
N VAL A 69 -0.64 0.83 0.44
CA VAL A 69 -0.02 -0.46 0.73
C VAL A 69 -1.07 -1.56 0.61
N GLN A 70 -0.70 -2.76 0.16
CA GLN A 70 -1.69 -3.83 0.01
C GLN A 70 -2.08 -4.46 1.36
N TYR A 71 -1.09 -4.58 2.25
CA TYR A 71 -1.23 -5.29 3.51
C TYR A 71 -1.20 -4.32 4.69
N ARG A 72 -2.13 -4.48 5.63
CA ARG A 72 -2.17 -3.63 6.85
C ARG A 72 -0.92 -3.79 7.72
N ASP A 73 -0.34 -4.99 7.79
CA ASP A 73 0.93 -5.23 8.49
C ASP A 73 2.07 -4.32 7.96
N THR A 74 2.05 -4.01 6.65
CA THR A 74 3.02 -3.14 6.00
C THR A 74 2.85 -1.68 6.42
N ILE A 75 1.63 -1.25 6.77
CA ILE A 75 1.37 0.13 7.23
C ILE A 75 2.27 0.46 8.41
N ASN A 76 2.28 -0.38 9.45
CA ASN A 76 3.03 -0.08 10.67
C ASN A 76 4.53 0.03 10.37
N THR A 77 5.05 -0.82 9.49
CA THR A 77 6.46 -0.74 9.06
C THR A 77 6.76 0.56 8.30
N VAL A 78 5.84 1.01 7.45
CA VAL A 78 5.96 2.30 6.75
C VAL A 78 5.89 3.46 7.73
N LEU A 79 4.94 3.47 8.66
CA LEU A 79 4.80 4.51 9.68
C LEU A 79 6.07 4.62 10.56
N GLU A 80 6.57 3.49 11.06
CA GLU A 80 7.82 3.45 11.84
C GLU A 80 9.02 3.95 11.02
N THR A 81 9.03 3.73 9.70
CA THR A 81 10.10 4.21 8.83
C THR A 81 10.03 5.73 8.64
N LEU A 82 8.82 6.27 8.45
CA LEU A 82 8.59 7.71 8.31
C LEU A 82 8.88 8.46 9.61
N GLU A 83 8.48 7.90 10.75
CA GLU A 83 8.73 8.49 12.07
C GLU A 83 10.24 8.60 12.37
N LYS A 84 11.04 7.62 11.92
CA LYS A 84 12.52 7.70 12.00
C LYS A 84 13.14 8.83 11.19
N GLY A 85 12.47 9.25 10.11
CA GLY A 85 12.82 10.44 9.34
C GLY A 85 12.08 11.70 9.82
N GLU A 86 11.54 11.69 11.05
CA GLU A 86 10.80 12.80 11.66
C GLU A 86 9.53 13.23 10.90
N ILE A 87 9.04 12.37 9.99
CA ILE A 87 7.83 12.63 9.19
C ILE A 87 6.62 12.03 9.90
N LYS A 88 5.70 12.89 10.33
CA LYS A 88 4.41 12.46 10.89
C LYS A 88 3.50 11.94 9.77
N ALA A 89 2.90 10.78 10.01
CA ALA A 89 1.98 10.15 9.06
C ALA A 89 0.75 9.58 9.76
N LEU A 90 -0.39 9.63 9.08
CA LEU A 90 -1.66 9.07 9.57
C LEU A 90 -1.87 7.66 9.01
N ARG A 91 -2.35 6.76 9.87
CA ARG A 91 -2.83 5.44 9.48
C ARG A 91 -4.26 5.53 8.95
N PHE A 92 -4.54 4.86 7.84
CA PHE A 92 -5.88 4.77 7.26
C PHE A 92 -6.21 3.35 6.80
N VAL A 93 -7.20 2.70 7.40
CA VAL A 93 -7.59 1.33 7.02
C VAL A 93 -9.09 1.18 6.96
N GLY A 94 -9.54 0.16 6.24
CA GLY A 94 -10.95 -0.19 6.13
C GLY A 94 -11.66 -0.45 7.47
N GLN A 95 -12.99 -0.33 7.51
CA GLN A 95 -13.82 -0.62 8.69
C GLN A 95 -13.85 -2.11 9.08
N ALA A 96 -13.64 -3.02 8.12
CA ALA A 96 -13.66 -4.44 8.38
C ALA A 96 -12.56 -4.87 9.37
N ASN A 97 -12.94 -5.64 10.38
CA ASN A 97 -11.98 -6.32 11.24
C ASN A 97 -11.33 -7.47 10.46
N ARG A 98 -10.02 -7.65 10.64
CA ARG A 98 -9.30 -8.86 10.21
C ARG A 98 -8.96 -9.67 11.46
N GLU A 99 -8.66 -10.96 11.29
CA GLU A 99 -8.45 -11.94 12.39
C GLU A 99 -7.63 -11.39 13.59
N ASN A 100 -6.67 -10.49 13.35
CA ASN A 100 -5.78 -9.98 14.38
C ASN A 100 -5.63 -8.44 14.37
N GLU A 101 -6.49 -7.73 13.67
CA GLU A 101 -6.38 -6.26 13.57
C GLU A 101 -7.74 -5.62 13.34
N LYS A 102 -8.12 -4.72 14.26
CA LYS A 102 -9.37 -3.98 14.16
C LYS A 102 -9.32 -3.03 12.95
N GLY A 103 -10.46 -2.93 12.26
CA GLY A 103 -10.68 -1.88 11.29
C GLY A 103 -10.73 -0.50 11.97
N MET A 104 -10.75 0.54 11.16
CA MET A 104 -10.91 1.91 11.65
C MET A 104 -12.40 2.25 11.66
N SER A 105 -12.91 2.85 12.73
CA SER A 105 -14.32 3.28 12.77
C SER A 105 -14.53 4.43 11.78
N GLN A 106 -15.76 4.58 11.27
CA GLN A 106 -16.12 5.70 10.40
C GLN A 106 -15.77 7.06 11.01
N LYS A 107 -15.96 7.21 12.33
CA LYS A 107 -15.61 8.43 13.07
C LYS A 107 -14.10 8.74 12.97
N HIS A 108 -13.26 7.75 13.29
CA HIS A 108 -11.81 7.94 13.22
C HIS A 108 -11.35 8.19 11.77
N GLN A 109 -11.97 7.54 10.78
CA GLN A 109 -11.68 7.77 9.37
C GLN A 109 -11.96 9.21 8.97
N THR A 110 -13.12 9.75 9.38
CA THR A 110 -13.47 11.16 9.15
C THR A 110 -12.46 12.10 9.81
N GLU A 111 -12.10 11.87 11.07
CA GLU A 111 -11.12 12.67 11.81
C GLU A 111 -9.73 12.65 11.14
N ALA A 112 -9.28 11.48 10.68
CA ALA A 112 -8.00 11.34 9.98
C ALA A 112 -8.02 12.09 8.64
N LEU A 113 -9.11 11.98 7.86
CA LEU A 113 -9.26 12.71 6.60
C LEU A 113 -9.34 14.21 6.81
N GLU A 114 -10.03 14.69 7.85
CA GLU A 114 -10.07 16.11 8.19
C GLU A 114 -8.69 16.63 8.63
N THR A 115 -7.97 15.87 9.44
CA THR A 115 -6.60 16.21 9.86
C THR A 115 -5.68 16.33 8.64
N PHE A 116 -5.81 15.40 7.70
CA PHE A 116 -5.07 15.38 6.45
C PHE A 116 -5.46 16.54 5.52
N ARG A 117 -6.76 16.79 5.30
CA ARG A 117 -7.26 17.90 4.46
C ARG A 117 -6.80 19.27 4.97
N ASN A 118 -6.76 19.43 6.29
CA ASN A 118 -6.32 20.65 6.95
C ASN A 118 -4.79 20.78 7.03
N ARG A 119 -4.01 19.88 6.40
CA ARG A 119 -2.53 19.87 6.41
C ARG A 119 -1.92 19.86 7.82
N ARG A 120 -2.64 19.35 8.82
CA ARG A 120 -2.05 19.14 10.16
C ARG A 120 -1.10 17.95 10.15
N VAL A 121 -1.35 17.00 9.26
CA VAL A 121 -0.43 15.93 8.90
C VAL A 121 -0.44 15.78 7.38
N ASN A 122 0.74 15.72 6.78
CA ASN A 122 0.93 15.80 5.34
C ASN A 122 0.99 14.44 4.64
N VAL A 123 1.12 13.35 5.41
CA VAL A 123 1.25 11.99 4.88
C VAL A 123 0.15 11.08 5.41
N LEU A 124 -0.51 10.34 4.52
CA LEU A 124 -1.54 9.35 4.84
C LEU A 124 -1.12 7.98 4.29
N VAL A 125 -1.05 6.95 5.14
CA VAL A 125 -0.72 5.58 4.74
C VAL A 125 -1.98 4.71 4.79
N ALA A 126 -2.40 4.19 3.63
CA ALA A 126 -3.71 3.58 3.44
C ALA A 126 -3.67 2.15 2.88
N SER A 127 -4.51 1.23 3.38
CA SER A 127 -4.57 -0.18 2.91
C SER A 127 -5.69 -0.54 1.92
N SER A 128 -6.58 0.39 1.58
CA SER A 128 -7.67 0.14 0.61
C SER A 128 -8.32 1.45 0.23
N VAL A 129 -8.47 1.67 -1.07
CA VAL A 129 -9.20 2.80 -1.66
C VAL A 129 -10.62 2.40 -2.07
N ALA A 130 -10.82 1.11 -2.34
CA ALA A 130 -11.96 0.58 -3.06
C ALA A 130 -13.12 0.15 -2.16
N GLU A 131 -12.85 -0.28 -0.93
CA GLU A 131 -13.91 -0.71 0.00
C GLU A 131 -14.78 0.47 0.48
N GLU A 132 -14.24 1.69 0.54
CA GLU A 132 -14.85 2.76 1.32
C GLU A 132 -15.34 3.97 0.51
N GLY A 133 -15.17 3.96 -0.82
CA GLY A 133 -15.65 5.07 -1.66
C GLY A 133 -15.03 6.43 -1.30
N LEU A 134 -13.86 6.43 -0.66
CA LEU A 134 -13.27 7.61 -0.04
C LEU A 134 -13.17 8.79 -1.00
N ASP A 135 -13.70 9.94 -0.61
CA ASP A 135 -13.41 11.19 -1.31
C ASP A 135 -11.99 11.65 -0.93
N ILE A 136 -11.02 11.11 -1.66
CA ILE A 136 -9.60 11.40 -1.48
C ILE A 136 -9.38 12.85 -1.89
N PRO A 137 -8.89 13.71 -0.97
CA PRO A 137 -8.63 15.10 -1.30
C PRO A 137 -7.58 15.21 -2.40
N LYS A 138 -7.53 16.36 -3.06
CA LYS A 138 -6.48 16.65 -4.04
C LYS A 138 -5.11 16.57 -3.36
N VAL A 139 -4.25 15.69 -3.85
CA VAL A 139 -2.91 15.46 -3.32
C VAL A 139 -1.85 15.69 -4.38
N ASP A 140 -0.65 16.05 -3.94
CA ASP A 140 0.48 16.36 -4.80
C ASP A 140 1.27 15.10 -5.21
N LEU A 141 1.23 14.07 -4.35
CA LEU A 141 1.94 12.81 -4.59
C LEU A 141 1.12 11.61 -4.11
N VAL A 142 1.00 10.61 -4.97
CA VAL A 142 0.49 9.28 -4.62
C VAL A 142 1.59 8.25 -4.83
N ILE A 143 1.87 7.44 -3.83
CA ILE A 143 2.85 6.36 -3.88
C ILE A 143 2.15 5.04 -3.66
N PHE A 144 2.33 4.08 -4.55
CA PHE A 144 1.97 2.68 -4.33
C PHE A 144 3.21 1.92 -3.87
N TYR A 145 3.23 1.47 -2.61
CA TYR A 145 4.35 0.69 -2.06
C TYR A 145 4.48 -0.70 -2.70
N GLU A 146 3.35 -1.24 -3.15
CA GLU A 146 3.23 -2.46 -3.93
C GLU A 146 2.35 -2.18 -5.15
N PRO A 147 2.55 -2.86 -6.29
CA PRO A 147 1.70 -2.68 -7.46
C PRO A 147 0.31 -3.27 -7.21
N VAL A 148 -0.61 -2.46 -6.65
CA VAL A 148 -2.01 -2.86 -6.38
C VAL A 148 -2.94 -2.37 -7.49
N PRO A 149 -3.40 -3.27 -8.38
CA PRO A 149 -3.98 -2.84 -9.65
C PRO A 149 -5.36 -2.21 -9.57
N SER A 150 -6.19 -2.78 -8.70
CA SER A 150 -7.56 -2.31 -8.45
C SER A 150 -7.53 -0.89 -7.90
N GLU A 151 -6.59 -0.61 -7.01
CA GLU A 151 -6.42 0.70 -6.39
C GLU A 151 -5.88 1.74 -7.37
N ILE A 152 -4.84 1.39 -8.14
CA ILE A 152 -4.33 2.25 -9.22
C ILE A 152 -5.46 2.63 -10.18
N ARG A 153 -6.25 1.65 -10.64
CA ARG A 153 -7.39 1.91 -11.53
C ARG A 153 -8.49 2.73 -10.87
N ALA A 154 -8.83 2.46 -9.60
CA ALA A 154 -9.85 3.22 -8.88
C ALA A 154 -9.43 4.70 -8.75
N ILE A 155 -8.16 4.92 -8.41
CA ILE A 155 -7.52 6.23 -8.31
C ILE A 155 -7.53 6.95 -9.67
N GLN A 156 -7.06 6.30 -10.74
CA GLN A 156 -7.04 6.88 -12.09
C GLN A 156 -8.44 7.22 -12.62
N ARG A 157 -9.46 6.39 -12.32
CA ARG A 157 -10.86 6.68 -12.69
C ARG A 157 -11.40 7.91 -11.98
N ARG A 158 -11.12 8.09 -10.69
CA ARG A 158 -11.50 9.30 -9.94
C ARG A 158 -10.82 10.54 -10.49
N GLY A 159 -9.59 10.42 -10.97
CA GLY A 159 -8.91 11.52 -11.66
C GLY A 159 -9.59 11.98 -12.96
N ARG A 160 -10.41 11.12 -13.60
CA ARG A 160 -11.11 11.43 -14.87
C ARG A 160 -12.46 12.11 -14.70
N THR A 161 -13.02 12.19 -13.49
CA THR A 161 -14.30 12.90 -13.25
C THR A 161 -14.15 14.41 -13.06
N GLY A 162 -12.95 14.97 -13.31
CA GLY A 162 -12.67 16.41 -13.21
C GLY A 162 -12.63 16.96 -11.78
N ARG A 163 -12.96 16.16 -10.76
CA ARG A 163 -13.05 16.59 -9.35
C ARG A 163 -11.74 16.44 -8.54
N SER A 164 -10.77 15.66 -9.04
CA SER A 164 -9.45 15.52 -8.40
C SER A 164 -8.36 15.45 -9.44
N ALA A 165 -7.76 16.60 -9.80
CA ALA A 165 -6.50 16.60 -10.54
C ALA A 165 -5.39 16.09 -9.60
N MET A 166 -5.06 14.80 -9.68
CA MET A 166 -3.97 14.27 -8.87
C MET A 166 -2.62 14.80 -9.35
N GLY A 167 -1.70 15.02 -8.41
CA GLY A 167 -0.30 15.28 -8.74
C GLY A 167 0.43 14.03 -9.21
N LYS A 168 1.72 13.93 -8.88
CA LYS A 168 2.62 12.86 -9.34
C LYS A 168 2.16 11.50 -8.78
N VAL A 169 2.26 10.44 -9.58
CA VAL A 169 1.99 9.05 -9.15
C VAL A 169 3.27 8.23 -9.30
N ILE A 170 3.66 7.53 -8.25
CA ILE A 170 4.83 6.65 -8.21
C ILE A 170 4.38 5.25 -7.79
N ILE A 171 4.91 4.22 -8.44
CA ILE A 171 4.71 2.82 -8.05
C ILE A 171 6.09 2.25 -7.75
N LEU A 172 6.27 1.75 -6.52
CA LEU A 172 7.50 1.08 -6.12
C LEU A 172 7.44 -0.38 -6.55
N ILE A 173 8.51 -0.83 -7.20
CA ILE A 173 8.68 -2.20 -7.69
C ILE A 173 10.03 -2.69 -7.17
N ALA A 174 10.04 -3.83 -6.49
CA ALA A 174 11.27 -4.52 -6.15
C ALA A 174 11.66 -5.48 -7.29
N ASP A 175 12.83 -5.24 -7.88
CA ASP A 175 13.41 -6.04 -8.96
C ASP A 175 13.58 -7.52 -8.54
N GLY A 176 13.30 -8.44 -9.47
CA GLY A 176 13.37 -9.88 -9.24
C GLY A 176 12.37 -10.43 -8.24
N THR A 177 11.32 -9.67 -7.89
CA THR A 177 10.27 -10.10 -6.95
C THR A 177 8.91 -10.26 -7.63
N LYS A 178 7.91 -10.72 -6.86
CA LYS A 178 6.53 -10.81 -7.33
C LYS A 178 5.95 -9.46 -7.77
N ASP A 179 6.51 -8.34 -7.31
CA ASP A 179 6.10 -7.00 -7.74
C ASP A 179 6.14 -6.87 -9.26
N GLU A 180 7.18 -7.40 -9.91
CA GLU A 180 7.31 -7.34 -11.37
C GLU A 180 6.20 -8.11 -12.08
N ALA A 181 5.95 -9.35 -11.64
CA ALA A 181 4.90 -10.18 -12.21
C ALA A 181 3.52 -9.52 -12.07
N TYR A 182 3.23 -8.93 -10.91
CA TYR A 182 2.01 -8.16 -10.71
C TYR A 182 1.96 -6.93 -11.63
N TYR A 183 3.03 -6.15 -11.73
CA TYR A 183 3.12 -4.98 -12.60
C TYR A 183 2.91 -5.33 -14.09
N PHE A 184 3.58 -6.36 -14.60
CA PHE A 184 3.43 -6.81 -15.99
C PHE A 184 2.04 -7.40 -16.27
N ALA A 185 1.48 -8.16 -15.32
CA ALA A 185 0.10 -8.63 -15.42
C ALA A 185 -0.88 -7.46 -15.54
N GLU A 186 -0.58 -6.30 -14.95
CA GLU A 186 -1.39 -5.10 -15.08
C GLU A 186 -1.26 -4.37 -16.40
N ILE A 187 -0.03 -4.17 -16.88
CA ILE A 187 0.18 -3.60 -18.22
C ILE A 187 -0.58 -4.46 -19.25
N ALA A 188 -0.53 -5.79 -19.11
CA ALA A 188 -1.25 -6.71 -19.98
C ALA A 188 -2.78 -6.56 -19.86
N ARG A 189 -3.34 -6.50 -18.64
CA ARG A 189 -4.79 -6.31 -18.44
C ARG A 189 -5.28 -4.96 -18.94
N GLU A 190 -4.53 -3.88 -18.72
CA GLU A 190 -4.90 -2.54 -19.20
C GLU A 190 -4.92 -2.49 -20.73
N LYS A 191 -3.89 -3.06 -21.39
CA LYS A 191 -3.86 -3.22 -22.85
C LYS A 191 -5.06 -4.03 -23.35
N LYS A 192 -5.38 -5.16 -22.70
CA LYS A 192 -6.53 -6.01 -23.07
C LYS A 192 -7.86 -5.27 -22.91
N MET A 193 -8.07 -4.54 -21.82
CA MET A 193 -9.26 -3.74 -21.58
C MET A 193 -9.43 -2.63 -22.62
N ARG A 194 -8.37 -1.88 -22.91
CA ARG A 194 -8.36 -0.84 -23.95
C ARG A 194 -8.70 -1.42 -25.33
N ASN A 195 -8.15 -2.60 -25.66
CA ASN A 195 -8.46 -3.27 -26.91
C ASN A 195 -9.91 -3.77 -26.97
N PHE A 196 -10.45 -4.29 -25.86
CA PHE A 196 -11.84 -4.72 -25.75
C PHE A 196 -12.83 -3.55 -25.90
N VAL A 197 -12.59 -2.42 -25.24
CA VAL A 197 -13.41 -1.21 -25.40
C VAL A 197 -13.38 -0.70 -26.85
N ARG A 198 -12.20 -0.67 -27.49
CA ARG A 198 -12.07 -0.33 -28.93
C ARG A 198 -12.77 -1.32 -29.85
N TRP A 199 -12.89 -2.58 -29.44
CA TRP A 199 -13.61 -3.61 -30.20
C TRP A 199 -15.12 -3.41 -30.08
N LEU A 200 -15.63 -3.14 -28.87
CA LEU A 200 -17.05 -2.81 -28.65
C LEU A 200 -17.45 -1.54 -29.41
N GLY A 201 -16.63 -0.48 -29.35
CA GLY A 201 -16.93 0.77 -30.05
C GLY A 201 -17.00 0.66 -31.59
N ARG A 202 -16.42 -0.39 -32.17
CA ARG A 202 -16.47 -0.67 -33.62
C ARG A 202 -17.65 -1.54 -34.04
N ARG A 203 -18.43 -2.04 -33.08
CA ARG A 203 -19.54 -2.98 -33.32
C ARG A 203 -20.92 -2.38 -33.02
N VAL A 204 -20.94 -1.23 -32.35
CA VAL A 204 -22.16 -0.53 -31.88
C VAL A 204 -22.31 0.86 -32.53
N GLY A 205 -21.45 1.19 -33.49
CA GLY A 205 -21.60 2.35 -34.39
C GLY A 205 -21.52 1.86 -35.83
#